data_AF-A0A954Z9V8-F1
#
_entry.id   AF-A0A954Z9V8-F1
#
_cell.length_a   1.000
_cell.length_b   1.000
_cell.length_c   1.000
_cell.angle_alpha   90.00
_cell.angle_beta   90.00
_cell.angle_gamma   90.00
#
_symmetry.space_group_name_H-M   'P 1'
#
loop_
_entity.id
_entity.type
_entity.pdbx_description
1 polymer ?
#
loop_
_entity_poly.entity_id
_entity_poly.type
_entity_poly.pdbx_seq_one_letter_code
_entity_poly.pdbx_strand_id
1 'polypeptide(L)'
;MARSNEKSVQSSGENDCQINRQTTRATLTTETLEPRILMSVTWVDADTGDDQLSATDGDDLGVGNAANDVLHGLEGDDQLFGDAGNDVLYGDDGNDLLVGGVGDDTLYGGAGDDTFVYAQGDGSDRFIGGE
;
A
#
# COMPACT_ATOMS: atom_id res chain seq x y z
N MET A 1 -3.50 50.22 5.29
CA MET A 1 -2.30 49.37 5.39
C MET A 1 -2.75 47.92 5.28
N ALA A 2 -2.06 47.15 4.43
CA ALA A 2 -2.18 45.71 4.16
C ALA A 2 -3.56 45.14 3.73
N ARG A 3 -3.71 44.97 2.41
CA ARG A 3 -4.54 43.93 1.77
C ARG A 3 -3.69 42.66 1.63
N SER A 4 -4.26 41.48 1.86
CA SER A 4 -3.73 40.21 1.35
C SER A 4 -4.91 39.24 1.25
N ASN A 5 -5.60 39.20 0.12
CA ASN A 5 -5.40 38.19 -0.95
C ASN A 5 -5.76 36.77 -0.48
N GLU A 6 -7.06 36.51 -0.35
CA GLU A 6 -7.61 35.15 -0.46
C GLU A 6 -7.43 34.71 -1.92
N LYS A 7 -6.32 34.03 -2.20
CA LYS A 7 -6.07 33.45 -3.52
C LYS A 7 -6.86 32.15 -3.60
N SER A 8 -7.96 32.21 -4.35
CA SER A 8 -8.67 31.04 -4.86
C SER A 8 -7.66 30.06 -5.45
N VAL A 9 -7.51 28.88 -4.85
CA VAL A 9 -6.78 27.76 -5.46
C VAL A 9 -7.83 26.82 -6.04
N GLN A 10 -8.14 27.05 -7.33
CA GLN A 10 -8.61 25.97 -8.19
C GLN A 10 -7.38 25.42 -8.92
N SER A 11 -7.01 24.19 -8.61
CA SER A 11 -6.17 23.31 -9.46
C SER A 11 -6.47 21.88 -9.00
N SER A 12 -7.39 21.19 -9.69
CA SER A 12 -7.10 20.33 -10.85
C SER A 12 -6.38 19.05 -10.45
N GLY A 13 -7.10 17.93 -10.54
CA GLY A 13 -6.54 16.58 -10.40
C GLY A 13 -6.80 16.00 -9.02
N GLU A 14 -7.82 15.15 -8.93
CA GLU A 14 -8.01 14.20 -7.85
C GLU A 14 -6.86 13.18 -7.93
N ASN A 15 -5.73 13.46 -7.28
CA ASN A 15 -4.69 12.46 -7.05
C ASN A 15 -4.55 12.30 -5.54
N ASP A 16 -5.09 11.18 -5.12
CA ASP A 16 -5.44 10.74 -3.79
C ASP A 16 -4.23 10.12 -3.11
N CYS A 17 -3.53 10.85 -2.25
CA CYS A 17 -2.59 10.26 -1.31
C CYS A 17 -2.63 11.06 0.00
N GLN A 18 -3.47 10.62 0.93
CA GLN A 18 -3.52 11.15 2.29
C GLN A 18 -2.85 10.19 3.28
N ILE A 19 -1.56 9.94 3.13
CA ILE A 19 -0.77 9.33 4.21
C ILE A 19 0.22 10.36 4.76
N ASN A 20 -0.32 11.33 5.53
CA ASN A 20 0.51 12.05 6.50
C ASN A 20 -0.32 12.50 7.71
N ARG A 21 -0.37 11.63 8.73
CA ARG A 21 -0.56 11.79 10.19
C ARG A 21 -1.01 13.16 10.80
N GLN A 22 -1.86 13.95 10.15
CA GLN A 22 -2.53 15.14 10.71
C GLN A 22 -3.91 15.43 10.08
N THR A 23 -4.92 14.60 10.32
CA THR A 23 -6.33 15.04 10.19
C THR A 23 -7.19 14.47 11.30
N THR A 24 -7.11 15.12 12.46
CA THR A 24 -8.19 15.14 13.44
C THR A 24 -9.49 15.53 12.71
N ARG A 25 -10.37 14.56 12.49
CA ARG A 25 -11.75 14.69 11.97
C ARG A 25 -11.89 15.16 10.51
N ALA A 26 -11.54 14.29 9.56
CA ALA A 26 -12.33 14.23 8.33
C ALA A 26 -13.72 13.69 8.70
N THR A 27 -14.71 14.56 8.78
CA THR A 27 -16.11 14.14 8.96
C THR A 27 -16.57 13.61 7.60
N LEU A 28 -16.36 12.32 7.36
CA LEU A 28 -16.87 11.64 6.17
C LEU A 28 -18.37 11.43 6.38
N THR A 29 -19.19 12.32 5.81
CA THR A 29 -20.65 12.09 5.73
C THR A 29 -20.92 11.10 4.61
N THR A 30 -20.70 9.83 4.87
CA THR A 30 -21.21 8.73 4.04
C THR A 30 -22.13 7.89 4.91
N GLU A 31 -23.40 8.32 4.96
CA GLU A 31 -24.50 7.39 5.16
C GLU A 31 -24.33 6.24 4.15
N THR A 32 -24.54 5.01 4.62
CA THR A 32 -24.66 3.76 3.83
C THR A 32 -23.39 3.08 3.34
N LEU A 33 -22.44 2.75 4.22
CA LEU A 33 -21.84 1.41 4.18
C LEU A 33 -21.60 0.93 5.62
N GLU A 34 -22.35 -0.10 5.99
CA GLU A 34 -22.26 -0.83 7.25
C GLU A 34 -20.79 -1.05 7.64
N PRO A 35 -20.41 -0.88 8.93
CA PRO A 35 -19.04 -1.02 9.38
C PRO A 35 -18.51 -2.40 8.92
N ARG A 36 -17.65 -2.38 7.90
CA ARG A 36 -16.95 -3.56 7.40
C ARG A 36 -16.06 -4.01 8.55
N ILE A 37 -16.55 -5.03 9.26
CA ILE A 37 -15.86 -5.94 10.18
C ILE A 37 -14.54 -5.36 10.72
N LEU A 38 -14.55 -4.92 11.98
CA LEU A 38 -13.36 -4.68 12.81
C LEU A 38 -12.63 -6.02 13.04
N MET A 39 -12.07 -6.59 11.99
CA MET A 39 -10.89 -7.45 12.08
C MET A 39 -9.71 -6.47 12.15
N SER A 40 -8.72 -6.76 12.97
CA SER A 40 -7.56 -5.90 13.30
C SER A 40 -6.67 -5.45 12.15
N VAL A 41 -7.07 -5.70 10.88
CA VAL A 41 -6.26 -5.42 9.70
C VAL A 41 -6.23 -3.93 9.40
N THR A 42 -5.04 -3.33 9.38
CA THR A 42 -4.86 -1.95 8.94
C THR A 42 -4.64 -1.90 7.42
N TRP A 43 -5.11 -0.82 6.78
CA TRP A 43 -5.10 -0.68 5.33
C TRP A 43 -4.13 0.41 4.93
N VAL A 44 -3.23 0.09 3.99
CA VAL A 44 -2.29 1.02 3.36
C VAL A 44 -2.45 0.91 1.85
N ASP A 45 -2.71 2.04 1.19
CA ASP A 45 -3.04 2.11 -0.25
C ASP A 45 -2.24 3.26 -0.88
N ALA A 46 -1.53 2.97 -1.97
CA ALA A 46 -0.75 3.92 -2.76
C ALA A 46 -1.61 4.68 -3.77
N ASP A 47 -1.05 5.72 -4.39
CA ASP A 47 -1.72 6.41 -5.49
C ASP A 47 -1.42 5.77 -6.86
N THR A 48 -1.08 6.52 -7.89
CA THR A 48 -0.76 5.97 -9.23
C THR A 48 0.69 6.25 -9.64
N GLY A 49 1.48 6.81 -8.73
CA GLY A 49 2.90 7.08 -8.92
C GLY A 49 3.76 6.18 -8.05
N ASP A 50 5.08 6.24 -8.28
CA ASP A 50 6.05 5.45 -7.52
C ASP A 50 5.99 5.84 -6.02
N ASP A 51 5.56 4.90 -5.17
CA ASP A 51 5.33 5.12 -3.75
C ASP A 51 6.31 4.33 -2.85
N GLN A 52 6.47 4.83 -1.62
CA GLN A 52 7.23 4.17 -0.55
C GLN A 52 6.30 4.03 0.66
N LEU A 53 5.75 2.83 0.80
CA LEU A 53 4.77 2.48 1.81
C LEU A 53 5.39 1.62 2.90
N SER A 54 5.00 1.88 4.14
CA SER A 54 5.27 0.99 5.26
C SER A 54 4.01 0.86 6.08
N ALA A 55 3.67 -0.38 6.39
CA ALA A 55 2.53 -0.72 7.22
C ALA A 55 2.84 -0.48 8.70
N THR A 56 2.18 -1.21 9.58
CA THR A 56 2.33 -1.11 11.03
C THR A 56 2.81 -2.42 11.62
N ASP A 57 3.09 -2.42 12.93
CA ASP A 57 3.34 -3.68 13.62
C ASP A 57 1.97 -4.37 13.84
N GLY A 58 1.61 -5.32 12.99
CA GLY A 58 0.40 -6.15 13.02
C GLY A 58 -0.07 -6.55 11.61
N ASP A 59 -0.97 -7.54 11.53
CA ASP A 59 -1.49 -8.03 10.24
C ASP A 59 -2.12 -6.91 9.39
N ASP A 60 -1.56 -6.65 8.22
CA ASP A 60 -1.89 -5.50 7.38
C ASP A 60 -2.23 -5.88 5.94
N LEU A 61 -2.85 -4.94 5.24
CA LEU A 61 -3.14 -5.02 3.81
C LEU A 61 -2.55 -3.81 3.10
N GLY A 62 -1.52 -4.06 2.30
CA GLY A 62 -0.80 -3.08 1.49
C GLY A 62 -1.09 -3.23 -0.01
N VAL A 63 -1.40 -2.12 -0.69
CA VAL A 63 -1.66 -2.08 -2.14
C VAL A 63 -0.85 -0.96 -2.80
N GLY A 64 -0.04 -1.30 -3.82
CA GLY A 64 0.81 -0.39 -4.61
C GLY A 64 0.09 0.26 -5.81
N ASN A 65 -0.91 -0.44 -6.37
CA ASN A 65 -1.66 -0.01 -7.55
C ASN A 65 -0.82 0.06 -8.85
N ALA A 66 -0.26 1.23 -9.17
CA ALA A 66 0.38 1.44 -10.46
C ALA A 66 1.68 2.21 -10.29
N ALA A 67 2.61 1.97 -11.21
CA ALA A 67 4.00 2.45 -11.16
C ALA A 67 4.86 1.56 -10.25
N ASN A 68 6.09 1.97 -9.94
CA ASN A 68 7.06 1.10 -9.27
C ASN A 68 7.09 1.43 -7.78
N ASP A 69 6.52 0.54 -6.99
CA ASP A 69 6.28 0.77 -5.58
C ASP A 69 7.23 0.00 -4.68
N VAL A 70 7.41 0.51 -3.46
CA VAL A 70 8.11 -0.18 -2.39
C VAL A 70 7.17 -0.33 -1.21
N LEU A 71 6.81 -1.58 -0.88
CA LEU A 71 5.88 -1.91 0.22
C LEU A 71 6.62 -2.70 1.30
N HIS A 72 6.44 -2.29 2.55
CA HIS A 72 6.94 -3.00 3.74
C HIS A 72 5.79 -3.41 4.67
N GLY A 73 5.69 -4.70 4.96
CA GLY A 73 4.75 -5.30 5.91
C GLY A 73 5.10 -5.05 7.37
N LEU A 74 6.39 -5.18 7.71
CA LEU A 74 6.92 -5.10 9.09
C LEU A 74 6.63 -6.37 9.91
N GLU A 75 6.04 -6.25 11.10
CA GLU A 75 5.69 -7.43 11.91
C GLU A 75 4.22 -7.78 11.63
N GLY A 76 3.86 -9.05 11.50
CA GLY A 76 2.47 -9.47 11.33
C GLY A 76 2.27 -10.42 10.17
N ASP A 77 1.09 -11.05 10.06
CA ASP A 77 0.78 -11.87 8.88
C ASP A 77 0.14 -10.96 7.80
N ASP A 78 0.95 -10.46 6.88
CA ASP A 78 0.55 -9.39 5.95
C ASP A 78 0.05 -9.87 4.60
N GLN A 79 -0.68 -9.01 3.91
CA GLN A 79 -1.08 -9.19 2.51
C GLN A 79 -0.63 -7.99 1.69
N LEU A 80 0.36 -8.18 0.83
CA LEU A 80 0.98 -7.13 0.03
C LEU A 80 0.76 -7.37 -1.47
N PHE A 81 0.25 -6.34 -2.16
CA PHE A 81 -0.07 -6.34 -3.58
C PHE A 81 0.65 -5.19 -4.30
N GLY A 82 1.54 -5.48 -5.26
CA GLY A 82 2.20 -4.46 -6.10
C GLY A 82 1.31 -3.95 -7.24
N ASP A 83 0.49 -4.85 -7.79
CA ASP A 83 -0.42 -4.63 -8.91
C ASP A 83 0.28 -4.38 -10.26
N ALA A 84 0.70 -3.17 -10.62
CA ALA A 84 1.24 -2.90 -11.95
C ALA A 84 2.47 -2.00 -11.94
N GLY A 85 3.61 -2.57 -12.28
CA GLY A 85 4.90 -1.89 -12.33
C GLY A 85 6.00 -2.85 -11.92
N ASN A 86 7.22 -2.35 -11.71
CA ASN A 86 8.30 -3.19 -11.21
C ASN A 86 8.46 -2.92 -9.71
N ASP A 87 7.78 -3.72 -8.91
CA ASP A 87 7.58 -3.44 -7.50
C ASP A 87 8.60 -4.14 -6.62
N VAL A 88 8.76 -3.61 -5.41
CA VAL A 88 9.57 -4.24 -4.36
C VAL A 88 8.73 -4.41 -3.10
N LEU A 89 8.35 -5.65 -2.80
CA LEU A 89 7.56 -5.96 -1.61
C LEU A 89 8.45 -6.68 -0.59
N TYR A 90 8.36 -6.26 0.66
CA TYR A 90 9.00 -6.87 1.82
C TYR A 90 7.91 -7.32 2.80
N GLY A 91 7.77 -8.63 3.00
CA GLY A 91 6.91 -9.20 4.04
C GLY A 91 7.45 -8.88 5.44
N ASP A 92 8.76 -9.02 5.61
CA ASP A 92 9.50 -8.79 6.86
C ASP A 92 9.26 -9.94 7.88
N ASP A 93 8.63 -9.72 9.03
CA ASP A 93 8.47 -10.76 10.07
C ASP A 93 7.00 -11.23 10.13
N GLY A 94 6.73 -12.50 9.78
CA GLY A 94 5.40 -13.09 9.85
C GLY A 94 5.13 -14.08 8.72
N ASN A 95 3.88 -14.54 8.58
CA ASN A 95 3.50 -15.42 7.46
C ASN A 95 2.78 -14.60 6.39
N ASP A 96 3.54 -14.12 5.42
CA ASP A 96 3.04 -13.10 4.50
C ASP A 96 2.48 -13.68 3.21
N LEU A 97 1.54 -12.95 2.60
CA LEU A 97 1.07 -13.16 1.25
C LEU A 97 1.58 -12.04 0.35
N LEU A 98 2.46 -12.38 -0.59
CA LEU A 98 3.12 -11.44 -1.48
C LEU A 98 2.67 -11.67 -2.93
N VAL A 99 2.10 -10.64 -3.54
CA VAL A 99 1.64 -10.65 -4.94
C VAL A 99 2.28 -9.46 -5.67
N GLY A 100 3.21 -9.74 -6.57
CA GLY A 100 3.87 -8.71 -7.39
C GLY A 100 2.88 -8.05 -8.34
N GLY A 101 2.36 -8.84 -9.29
CA GLY A 101 1.39 -8.36 -10.27
C GLY A 101 2.04 -8.25 -11.64
N VAL A 102 1.64 -7.28 -12.45
CA VAL A 102 2.19 -7.09 -13.80
C VAL A 102 3.45 -6.23 -13.74
N GLY A 103 4.58 -6.85 -14.08
CA GLY A 103 5.88 -6.23 -14.28
C GLY A 103 6.99 -7.16 -13.80
N ASP A 104 8.22 -6.65 -13.72
CA ASP A 104 9.35 -7.43 -13.23
C ASP A 104 9.58 -7.12 -11.74
N ASP A 105 8.98 -7.94 -10.87
CA ASP A 105 8.92 -7.65 -9.43
C ASP A 105 10.05 -8.27 -8.62
N THR A 106 10.32 -7.70 -7.45
CA THR A 106 11.17 -8.31 -6.43
C THR A 106 10.41 -8.47 -5.12
N LEU A 107 10.25 -9.70 -4.68
CA LEU A 107 9.44 -10.06 -3.53
C LEU A 107 10.34 -10.72 -2.48
N TYR A 108 10.45 -10.09 -1.32
CA TYR A 108 11.15 -10.60 -0.14
C TYR A 108 10.11 -11.10 0.85
N GLY A 109 10.15 -12.37 1.19
CA GLY A 109 9.31 -12.99 2.23
C GLY A 109 9.75 -12.48 3.59
N GLY A 110 10.85 -13.02 4.09
CA GLY A 110 11.39 -12.63 5.38
C GLY A 110 11.27 -13.78 6.35
N ALA A 111 11.09 -13.52 7.64
CA ALA A 111 11.01 -14.58 8.64
C ALA A 111 9.58 -15.14 8.70
N GLY A 112 9.41 -16.45 8.54
CA GLY A 112 8.10 -17.11 8.62
C GLY A 112 7.72 -17.91 7.38
N ASP A 113 6.48 -18.45 7.37
CA ASP A 113 5.98 -19.29 6.29
C ASP A 113 5.27 -18.44 5.22
N ASP A 114 6.06 -17.86 4.31
CA ASP A 114 5.56 -16.95 3.28
C ASP A 114 4.90 -17.66 2.08
N THR A 115 3.91 -16.97 1.50
CA THR A 115 3.22 -17.36 0.27
C THR A 115 3.43 -16.32 -0.83
N PHE A 116 4.03 -16.75 -1.94
CA PHE A 116 4.18 -15.92 -3.14
C PHE A 116 3.18 -16.34 -4.21
N VAL A 117 2.45 -15.39 -4.77
CA VAL A 117 1.49 -15.63 -5.86
C VAL A 117 2.01 -15.00 -7.14
N TYR A 118 1.95 -15.77 -8.22
CA TYR A 118 2.30 -15.34 -9.57
C TYR A 118 1.34 -15.93 -10.59
N ALA A 119 1.15 -15.24 -11.70
CA ALA A 119 0.34 -15.66 -12.83
C ALA A 119 1.10 -15.59 -14.15
N GLN A 120 0.54 -16.24 -15.18
CA GLN A 120 1.13 -16.18 -16.51
C GLN A 120 0.92 -14.78 -17.11
N GLY A 121 2.04 -14.12 -17.42
CA GLY A 121 2.03 -12.80 -18.06
C GLY A 121 2.31 -11.63 -17.11
N ASP A 122 2.56 -11.93 -15.83
CA ASP A 122 2.95 -10.98 -14.79
C ASP A 122 4.30 -10.35 -15.13
N GLY A 123 5.34 -11.17 -15.31
CA GLY A 123 6.61 -10.72 -15.85
C GLY A 123 7.73 -11.66 -15.46
N SER A 124 8.92 -11.12 -15.21
CA SER A 124 10.09 -11.87 -14.77
C SER A 124 10.41 -11.56 -13.30
N ASP A 125 9.68 -12.19 -12.40
CA ASP A 125 9.77 -11.89 -10.97
C ASP A 125 10.94 -12.60 -10.27
N ARG A 126 11.39 -11.99 -9.17
CA ARG A 126 12.39 -12.55 -8.27
C ARG A 126 11.83 -12.71 -6.86
N PHE A 127 11.56 -13.96 -6.49
CA PHE A 127 11.13 -14.35 -5.15
C PHE A 127 12.32 -14.72 -4.28
N ILE A 128 12.39 -14.14 -3.08
CA ILE A 128 13.42 -14.36 -2.08
C ILE A 128 12.70 -14.68 -0.79
N GLY A 129 12.60 -15.96 -0.43
CA GLY A 129 12.11 -16.34 0.90
C GLY A 129 13.10 -15.95 1.99
N GLY A 130 12.74 -16.12 3.25
CA GLY A 130 13.67 -16.03 4.38
C GLY A 130 13.72 -17.30 5.23
N GLU A 131 14.02 -17.14 6.53
CA GLU A 131 14.37 -18.22 7.47
C GLU A 131 13.18 -18.77 8.26
#